data_AF-A0A661ZEE7-F1
#
_entry.id   AF-A0A661ZEE7-F1
#
_cell.length_a   1.000
_cell.length_b   1.000
_cell.length_c   1.000
_cell.angle_alpha   90.00
_cell.angle_beta   90.00
_cell.angle_gamma   90.00
#
_symmetry.space_group_name_H-M   'P 1'
#
loop_
_entity.id
_entity.type
_entity.pdbx_description
1 polymer ?
#
loop_
_entity_poly.entity_id
_entity_poly.type
_entity_poly.pdbx_seq_one_letter_code
_entity_poly.pdbx_strand_id
1 'polypeptide(L)'
;MEKIEILESGNFYHIYNKGNNNENLFIEEENYSYFLKLFLKYINPIADTYAYCLLKNHFHFLIEIKDENSLPKKILSKKGLNLSQPFSNFFNAYTKSINKRYKRCGSLFKERYKRIKINDENYLKELVTYIHLNPVKHKFTKDFEQYPYSSYNSILSDKNTHLKREEIIEWFGDRENFIYCHQEKFKRLVSDSSDPDLDLTGL
;
A
#
# COMPACT_ATOMS: atom_id res chain seq x y z
N MET A 1 1.46 -15.82 19.76
CA MET A 1 1.48 -15.55 18.30
C MET A 1 0.34 -14.63 17.99
N GLU A 2 0.58 -13.48 17.35
CA GLU A 2 -0.52 -12.63 16.84
C GLU A 2 -1.40 -13.45 15.90
N LYS A 3 -2.72 -13.34 16.07
CA LYS A 3 -3.70 -14.00 15.21
C LYS A 3 -3.56 -13.37 13.82
N ILE A 4 -3.21 -14.19 12.85
CA ILE A 4 -3.05 -13.73 11.48
C ILE A 4 -4.46 -13.52 10.91
N GLU A 5 -4.79 -12.28 10.54
CA GLU A 5 -6.03 -11.93 9.84
C GLU A 5 -6.18 -12.80 8.58
N ILE A 6 -7.36 -13.25 8.21
CA ILE A 6 -7.55 -14.02 6.98
C ILE A 6 -8.00 -13.05 5.88
N LEU A 7 -7.41 -13.17 4.70
CA LEU A 7 -7.87 -12.40 3.54
C LEU A 7 -9.16 -13.02 3.04
N GLU A 8 -10.18 -12.20 2.88
CA GLU A 8 -11.53 -12.56 2.45
C GLU A 8 -11.89 -11.71 1.22
N SER A 9 -12.61 -12.29 0.26
CA SER A 9 -13.10 -11.57 -0.93
C SER A 9 -14.12 -10.50 -0.55
N GLY A 10 -14.19 -9.43 -1.34
CA GLY A 10 -15.13 -8.31 -1.13
C GLY A 10 -14.81 -7.46 0.10
N ASN A 11 -13.56 -7.48 0.58
CA ASN A 11 -13.16 -6.77 1.79
C ASN A 11 -11.91 -5.92 1.57
N PHE A 12 -11.89 -4.77 2.25
CA PHE A 12 -10.79 -3.83 2.24
C PHE A 12 -9.70 -4.20 3.24
N TYR A 13 -8.45 -4.01 2.84
CA TYR A 13 -7.28 -4.25 3.68
C TYR A 13 -6.24 -3.15 3.53
N HIS A 14 -5.71 -2.72 4.69
CA HIS A 14 -4.43 -2.02 4.73
C HIS A 14 -3.30 -3.06 4.73
N ILE A 15 -2.53 -3.12 3.65
CA ILE A 15 -1.38 -4.00 3.50
C ILE A 15 -0.11 -3.20 3.64
N TYR A 16 0.78 -3.64 4.54
CA TYR A 16 2.06 -2.97 4.72
C TYR A 16 3.15 -3.91 5.20
N ASN A 17 4.39 -3.59 4.86
CA ASN A 17 5.56 -4.27 5.39
C ASN A 17 6.78 -3.34 5.35
N LYS A 18 7.82 -3.69 6.11
CA LYS A 18 9.10 -2.99 6.16
C LYS A 18 10.27 -3.90 5.87
N GLY A 19 11.42 -3.29 5.59
CA GLY A 19 12.70 -3.98 5.46
C GLY A 19 13.04 -4.72 6.75
N ASN A 20 13.58 -5.92 6.60
CA ASN A 20 14.18 -6.64 7.71
C ASN A 20 15.36 -5.81 8.26
N ASN A 21 15.56 -5.80 9.58
CA ASN A 21 16.64 -5.01 10.22
C ASN A 21 16.67 -3.52 9.81
N ASN A 22 15.51 -2.92 9.52
CA ASN A 22 15.38 -1.53 9.04
C ASN A 22 16.13 -1.24 7.73
N GLU A 23 16.43 -2.25 6.93
CA GLU A 23 17.09 -2.09 5.65
C GLU A 23 16.18 -1.41 4.61
N ASN A 24 16.80 -0.81 3.60
CA ASN A 24 16.07 -0.21 2.49
C ASN A 24 15.48 -1.30 1.59
N LEU A 25 14.16 -1.24 1.38
CA LEU A 25 13.46 -2.02 0.37
C LEU A 25 13.76 -1.52 -1.03
N PHE A 26 13.93 -0.21 -1.18
CA PHE A 26 14.20 0.46 -2.44
C PHE A 26 15.55 1.17 -2.35
N ILE A 27 16.55 0.63 -3.03
CA ILE A 27 17.94 1.11 -3.00
C ILE A 27 18.14 2.21 -4.05
N GLU A 28 17.50 2.08 -5.21
CA GLU A 28 17.52 3.04 -6.33
C GLU A 28 16.13 3.14 -7.01
N GLU A 29 15.96 4.11 -7.91
CA GLU A 29 14.65 4.46 -8.48
C GLU A 29 13.98 3.30 -9.23
N GLU A 30 14.76 2.49 -9.96
CA GLU A 30 14.24 1.34 -10.70
C GLU A 30 13.65 0.26 -9.79
N ASN A 31 13.98 0.27 -8.50
CA ASN A 31 13.40 -0.66 -7.54
C ASN A 31 11.93 -0.36 -7.30
N TYR A 32 11.54 0.91 -7.22
CA TYR A 32 10.15 1.32 -7.03
C TYR A 32 9.28 0.90 -8.21
N SER A 33 9.72 1.21 -9.43
CA SER A 33 8.99 0.85 -10.65
C SER A 33 8.91 -0.67 -10.84
N TYR A 34 9.99 -1.41 -10.53
CA TYR A 34 9.98 -2.87 -10.60
C TYR A 34 9.06 -3.50 -9.55
N PHE A 35 9.02 -2.95 -8.34
CA PHE A 35 8.10 -3.39 -7.29
C PHE A 35 6.65 -3.22 -7.71
N LEU A 36 6.26 -2.04 -8.22
CA LEU A 36 4.91 -1.81 -8.75
C LEU A 36 4.59 -2.73 -9.93
N LYS A 37 5.54 -2.99 -10.83
CA LYS A 37 5.37 -3.97 -11.92
C LYS A 37 5.06 -5.37 -11.40
N LEU A 38 5.77 -5.83 -10.37
CA LEU A 38 5.48 -7.13 -9.75
C LEU A 38 4.15 -7.12 -9.00
N PHE A 39 3.80 -6.01 -8.36
CA PHE A 39 2.52 -5.84 -7.69
C PHE A 39 1.37 -5.96 -8.69
N LEU A 40 1.45 -5.27 -9.84
CA LEU A 40 0.48 -5.42 -10.93
C LEU A 40 0.44 -6.84 -11.49
N LYS A 41 1.57 -7.53 -11.57
CA LYS A 41 1.61 -8.91 -12.07
C LYS A 41 0.90 -9.90 -11.14
N TYR A 42 1.07 -9.77 -9.83
CA TYR A 42 0.63 -10.79 -8.86
C TYR A 42 -0.63 -10.39 -8.09
N ILE A 43 -0.79 -9.11 -7.76
CA ILE A 43 -1.86 -8.61 -6.87
C ILE A 43 -3.05 -8.06 -7.65
N ASN A 44 -2.83 -7.28 -8.72
CA ASN A 44 -3.94 -6.75 -9.55
C ASN A 44 -4.95 -7.81 -10.06
N PRO A 45 -4.54 -9.07 -10.35
CA PRO A 45 -5.51 -10.12 -10.70
C PRO A 45 -6.47 -10.50 -9.57
N ILE A 46 -6.17 -10.15 -8.31
CA ILE A 46 -6.91 -10.61 -7.13
C ILE A 46 -7.49 -9.48 -6.30
N ALA A 47 -6.99 -8.27 -6.49
CA ALA A 47 -7.34 -7.13 -5.69
C ALA A 47 -7.36 -5.88 -6.55
N ASP A 48 -8.29 -4.99 -6.21
CA ASP A 48 -8.31 -3.62 -6.70
C ASP A 48 -7.50 -2.74 -5.73
N THR A 49 -6.84 -1.72 -6.29
CA THR A 49 -5.91 -0.86 -5.53
C THR A 49 -6.46 0.55 -5.48
N TYR A 50 -6.52 1.12 -4.28
CA TYR A 50 -7.13 2.42 -4.04
C TYR A 50 -6.08 3.48 -3.73
N ALA A 51 -5.11 3.16 -2.88
CA ALA A 51 -4.00 4.04 -2.55
C ALA A 51 -2.72 3.24 -2.26
N TYR A 52 -1.57 3.85 -2.49
CA TYR A 52 -0.27 3.33 -2.08
C TYR A 52 0.73 4.43 -1.76
N CYS A 53 1.71 4.09 -0.94
CA CYS A 53 2.93 4.87 -0.75
C CYS A 53 4.10 3.92 -0.52
N LEU A 54 5.17 4.09 -1.31
CA LEU A 54 6.40 3.32 -1.19
C LEU A 54 7.47 4.23 -0.60
N LEU A 55 7.91 3.93 0.62
CA LEU A 55 9.01 4.63 1.28
C LEU A 55 10.26 3.77 1.24
N LYS A 56 11.44 4.38 1.37
CA LYS A 56 12.72 3.70 1.14
C LYS A 56 12.86 2.36 1.89
N ASN A 57 12.34 2.27 3.10
CA ASN A 57 12.42 1.11 3.98
C ASN A 57 11.07 0.41 4.27
N HIS A 58 9.94 0.91 3.77
CA HIS A 58 8.62 0.28 4.00
C HIS A 58 7.59 0.74 2.96
N PHE A 59 6.43 0.09 2.91
CA PHE A 59 5.37 0.48 2.00
C PHE A 59 4.00 0.31 2.65
N HIS A 60 3.02 1.01 2.08
CA HIS A 60 1.60 0.89 2.43
C HIS A 60 0.75 0.79 1.16
N PHE A 61 -0.27 -0.06 1.20
CA PHE A 61 -1.32 -0.16 0.19
C PHE A 61 -2.70 -0.24 0.86
N LEU A 62 -3.67 0.46 0.31
CA LEU A 62 -5.08 0.18 0.52
C LEU A 62 -5.59 -0.60 -0.70
N ILE A 63 -6.05 -1.81 -0.45
CA ILE A 63 -6.61 -2.70 -1.48
C ILE A 63 -7.98 -3.21 -1.05
N GLU A 64 -8.75 -3.65 -2.03
CA GLU A 64 -9.92 -4.49 -1.84
C GLU A 64 -9.67 -5.82 -2.52
N ILE A 65 -9.85 -6.94 -1.81
CA ILE A 65 -9.82 -8.24 -2.46
C ILE A 65 -11.08 -8.37 -3.32
N LYS A 66 -10.91 -8.70 -4.60
CA LYS A 66 -12.04 -8.87 -5.52
C LYS A 66 -13.00 -9.95 -5.05
N ASP A 67 -14.26 -9.79 -5.42
CA ASP A 67 -15.28 -10.82 -5.22
C ASP A 67 -14.85 -12.17 -5.81
N GLU A 68 -15.29 -13.25 -5.17
CA GLU A 68 -14.90 -14.62 -5.54
C GLU A 68 -15.15 -14.93 -7.03
N ASN A 69 -16.24 -14.42 -7.59
CA ASN A 69 -16.61 -14.60 -9.00
C ASN A 69 -15.63 -13.92 -9.98
N SER A 70 -14.93 -12.89 -9.52
CA SER A 70 -13.95 -12.12 -10.29
C SER A 70 -12.53 -12.66 -10.12
N LEU A 71 -12.31 -13.61 -9.21
CA LEU A 71 -10.99 -14.17 -8.95
C LEU A 71 -10.57 -15.19 -10.02
N PRO A 72 -9.28 -15.21 -10.41
CA PRO A 72 -8.76 -16.21 -11.32
C PRO A 72 -8.95 -17.64 -10.79
N LYS A 73 -9.45 -18.54 -11.63
CA LYS A 73 -9.68 -19.96 -11.27
C LYS A 73 -8.46 -20.66 -10.64
N LYS A 74 -7.24 -20.27 -11.00
CA LYS A 74 -5.99 -20.80 -10.43
C LYS A 74 -5.81 -20.53 -8.92
N ILE A 75 -6.59 -19.62 -8.35
CA ILE A 75 -6.55 -19.24 -6.92
C ILE A 75 -7.55 -20.05 -6.11
N LEU A 76 -8.58 -20.57 -6.77
CA LEU A 76 -9.47 -21.57 -6.23
C LEU A 76 -8.69 -22.89 -6.16
N SER A 77 -8.39 -23.33 -4.94
CA SER A 77 -7.79 -24.64 -4.69
C SER A 77 -8.84 -25.62 -4.21
N LYS A 78 -8.52 -26.92 -4.21
CA LYS A 78 -9.38 -27.97 -3.59
C LYS A 78 -9.66 -27.71 -2.09
N LYS A 79 -8.88 -26.83 -1.43
CA LYS A 79 -9.01 -26.45 -0.03
C LYS A 79 -9.62 -25.05 0.17
N GLY A 80 -10.19 -24.45 -0.88
CA GLY A 80 -10.73 -23.08 -0.87
C GLY A 80 -9.81 -22.04 -1.51
N LEU A 81 -10.15 -20.76 -1.33
CA LEU A 81 -9.42 -19.61 -1.87
C LEU A 81 -8.04 -19.45 -1.22
N ASN A 82 -6.97 -19.49 -2.03
CA ASN A 82 -5.62 -19.21 -1.55
C ASN A 82 -5.18 -17.78 -1.91
N LEU A 83 -5.75 -16.80 -1.22
CA LEU A 83 -5.44 -15.38 -1.42
C LEU A 83 -4.04 -15.00 -0.91
N SER A 84 -3.41 -15.80 -0.07
CA SER A 84 -2.03 -15.54 0.42
C SER A 84 -0.95 -15.86 -0.62
N GLN A 85 -1.17 -16.84 -1.51
CA GLN A 85 -0.16 -17.29 -2.45
C GLN A 85 0.32 -16.20 -3.42
N PRO A 86 -0.54 -15.34 -4.00
CA PRO A 86 -0.09 -14.24 -4.84
C PRO A 86 0.81 -13.24 -4.11
N PHE A 87 0.51 -12.92 -2.84
CA PHE A 87 1.40 -12.10 -2.00
C PHE A 87 2.75 -12.79 -1.76
N SER A 88 2.76 -14.08 -1.45
CA SER A 88 4.02 -14.83 -1.31
C SER A 88 4.83 -14.80 -2.60
N ASN A 89 4.20 -14.99 -3.77
CA ASN A 89 4.88 -14.92 -5.06
C ASN A 89 5.46 -13.51 -5.33
N PHE A 90 4.70 -12.47 -5.00
CA PHE A 90 5.11 -11.08 -5.10
C PHE A 90 6.36 -10.77 -4.27
N PHE A 91 6.31 -11.01 -2.96
CA PHE A 91 7.43 -10.73 -2.05
C PHE A 91 8.66 -11.56 -2.39
N ASN A 92 8.47 -12.84 -2.75
CA ASN A 92 9.58 -13.71 -3.14
C ASN A 92 10.25 -13.27 -4.45
N ALA A 93 9.46 -12.85 -5.45
CA ALA A 93 10.00 -12.37 -6.72
C ALA A 93 10.85 -11.10 -6.53
N TYR A 94 10.37 -10.16 -5.71
CA TYR A 94 11.10 -8.93 -5.42
C TYR A 94 12.35 -9.17 -4.56
N THR A 95 12.23 -9.99 -3.51
CA THR A 95 13.39 -10.36 -2.67
C THR A 95 14.49 -11.01 -3.51
N LYS A 96 14.13 -11.94 -4.42
CA LYS A 96 15.08 -12.58 -5.33
C LYS A 96 15.77 -11.59 -6.26
N SER A 97 15.06 -10.60 -6.79
CA SER A 97 15.68 -9.60 -7.67
C SER A 97 16.65 -8.69 -6.92
N ILE A 98 16.28 -8.24 -5.71
CA ILE A 98 17.14 -7.41 -4.86
C ILE A 98 18.38 -8.22 -4.44
N ASN A 99 18.19 -9.45 -3.96
CA ASN A 99 19.31 -10.32 -3.59
C ASN A 99 20.28 -10.55 -4.74
N LYS A 100 19.77 -10.82 -5.94
CA LYS A 100 20.59 -11.00 -7.14
C LYS A 100 21.33 -9.70 -7.52
N ARG A 101 20.65 -8.55 -7.57
CA ARG A 101 21.21 -7.27 -8.03
C ARG A 101 22.29 -6.75 -7.09
N TYR A 102 22.08 -6.84 -5.78
CA TYR A 102 22.97 -6.25 -4.77
C TYR A 102 23.81 -7.29 -4.02
N LYS A 103 23.91 -8.52 -4.54
CA LYS A 103 24.68 -9.62 -3.92
C LYS A 103 24.32 -9.85 -2.44
N ARG A 104 23.05 -9.69 -2.11
CA ARG A 104 22.51 -9.94 -0.76
C ARG A 104 22.02 -11.38 -0.64
N CYS A 105 21.91 -11.86 0.60
CA CYS A 105 21.27 -13.12 0.93
C CYS A 105 20.24 -12.90 2.05
N GLY A 106 19.39 -13.90 2.29
CA GLY A 106 18.37 -13.85 3.34
C GLY A 106 17.08 -13.10 2.95
N SER A 107 16.25 -12.82 3.96
CA SER A 107 14.98 -12.12 3.82
C SER A 107 15.19 -10.62 3.65
N LEU A 108 14.46 -10.03 2.70
CA LEU A 108 14.43 -8.58 2.52
C LEU A 108 13.36 -7.91 3.40
N PHE A 109 12.20 -8.56 3.54
CA PHE A 109 11.09 -8.04 4.33
C PHE A 109 11.12 -8.60 5.75
N LYS A 110 10.57 -7.82 6.70
CA LYS A 110 10.26 -8.31 8.04
C LYS A 110 9.15 -9.36 7.93
N GLU A 111 9.39 -10.52 8.56
CA GLU A 111 8.58 -11.75 8.54
C GLU A 111 7.31 -11.73 7.66
N ARG A 112 6.13 -11.64 8.27
CA ARG A 112 4.85 -11.59 7.55
C ARG A 112 4.48 -10.14 7.31
N TYR A 113 4.00 -9.85 6.10
CA TYR A 113 3.35 -8.58 5.85
C TYR A 113 2.15 -8.44 6.78
N LYS A 114 1.94 -7.22 7.28
CA LYS A 114 0.79 -6.88 8.09
C LYS A 114 -0.40 -6.60 7.17
N ARG A 115 -1.57 -6.98 7.65
CA ARG A 115 -2.84 -6.80 6.98
C ARG A 115 -3.92 -6.51 8.00
N ILE A 116 -4.57 -5.36 7.87
CA ILE A 116 -5.64 -4.91 8.76
C ILE A 116 -6.91 -4.84 7.91
N LYS A 117 -7.92 -5.63 8.28
CA LYS A 117 -9.24 -5.59 7.64
C LYS A 117 -9.93 -4.27 8.01
N ILE A 118 -10.47 -3.57 7.02
CA ILE A 118 -11.18 -2.31 7.24
C ILE A 118 -12.68 -2.57 7.11
N ASN A 119 -13.43 -2.30 8.17
CA ASN A 119 -14.89 -2.49 8.22
C ASN A 119 -15.66 -1.16 8.24
N ASP A 120 -14.96 -0.02 8.30
CA ASP A 120 -15.56 1.31 8.41
C ASP A 120 -15.17 2.15 7.18
N GLU A 121 -16.20 2.61 6.45
CA GLU A 121 -16.04 3.46 5.27
C GLU A 121 -15.44 4.83 5.62
N ASN A 122 -15.73 5.38 6.80
CA ASN A 122 -15.11 6.64 7.24
C ASN A 122 -13.61 6.46 7.43
N TYR A 123 -13.20 5.30 7.98
CA TYR A 123 -11.80 4.96 8.16
C TYR A 123 -11.05 4.79 6.82
N LEU A 124 -11.72 4.40 5.73
CA LEU A 124 -11.07 4.30 4.40
C LEU A 124 -10.49 5.65 3.96
N LYS A 125 -11.25 6.74 4.10
CA LYS A 125 -10.77 8.10 3.75
C LYS A 125 -9.60 8.53 4.62
N GLU A 126 -9.68 8.26 5.91
CA GLU A 126 -8.59 8.56 6.84
C GLU A 126 -7.32 7.76 6.51
N LEU A 127 -7.48 6.52 6.07
CA LEU A 127 -6.38 5.67 5.65
C LEU A 127 -5.76 6.14 4.32
N VAL A 128 -6.56 6.57 3.35
CA VAL A 128 -6.05 7.14 2.08
C VAL A 128 -5.17 8.36 2.36
N THR A 129 -5.68 9.31 3.15
CA THR A 129 -4.91 10.49 3.55
C THR A 129 -3.67 10.13 4.34
N TYR A 130 -3.77 9.16 5.28
CA TYR A 130 -2.61 8.66 6.02
C TYR A 130 -1.53 8.08 5.13
N ILE A 131 -1.90 7.23 4.17
CA ILE A 131 -0.96 6.60 3.22
C ILE A 131 -0.22 7.67 2.42
N HIS A 132 -0.92 8.67 1.88
CA HIS A 132 -0.29 9.72 1.07
C HIS A 132 0.59 10.68 1.88
N LEU A 133 0.27 10.92 3.16
CA LEU A 133 1.07 11.78 4.06
C LEU A 133 2.23 11.06 4.74
N ASN A 134 2.32 9.74 4.58
CA ASN A 134 3.34 8.92 5.19
C ASN A 134 4.80 9.38 4.87
N PRO A 135 5.13 9.87 3.65
CA PRO A 135 6.44 10.45 3.34
C PRO A 135 6.80 11.65 4.21
N VAL A 136 5.83 12.51 4.55
CA VAL A 136 6.04 13.65 5.45
C VAL A 136 6.19 13.16 6.88
N LYS A 137 5.30 12.27 7.34
CA LYS A 137 5.32 11.69 8.68
C LYS A 137 6.69 11.08 9.00
N HIS A 138 7.27 10.32 8.07
CA HIS A 138 8.58 9.69 8.22
C HIS A 138 9.75 10.55 7.70
N LYS A 139 9.53 11.84 7.43
CA LYS A 139 10.55 12.84 7.08
C LYS A 139 11.35 12.53 5.80
N PHE A 140 10.76 11.78 4.87
CA PHE A 140 11.32 11.55 3.52
C PHE A 140 11.16 12.76 2.60
N THR A 141 10.16 13.61 2.87
CA THR A 141 9.91 14.86 2.16
C THR A 141 9.28 15.88 3.13
N LYS A 142 9.37 17.16 2.81
CA LYS A 142 8.60 18.22 3.50
C LYS A 142 7.23 18.45 2.89
N ASP A 143 7.05 17.99 1.66
CA ASP A 143 5.83 18.16 0.86
C ASP A 143 5.44 16.82 0.25
N PHE A 144 4.26 16.31 0.62
CA PHE A 144 3.75 15.04 0.16
C PHE A 144 3.36 15.08 -1.33
N GLU A 145 3.00 16.25 -1.86
CA GLU A 145 2.63 16.41 -3.28
C GLU A 145 3.84 16.23 -4.20
N GLN A 146 5.05 16.49 -3.70
CA GLN A 146 6.29 16.29 -4.45
C GLN A 146 6.84 14.86 -4.35
N TYR A 147 6.22 13.98 -3.56
CA TYR A 147 6.73 12.62 -3.38
C TYR A 147 6.33 11.71 -4.55
N PRO A 148 7.28 11.23 -5.38
CA PRO A 148 6.95 10.56 -6.64
C PRO A 148 6.47 9.10 -6.44
N TYR A 149 6.74 8.51 -5.27
CA TYR A 149 6.45 7.09 -5.01
C TYR A 149 5.16 6.88 -4.20
N SER A 150 4.22 7.83 -4.31
CA SER A 150 2.87 7.80 -3.75
C SER A 150 1.82 7.84 -4.87
N SER A 151 0.65 7.27 -4.62
CA SER A 151 -0.47 7.33 -5.56
C SER A 151 -1.18 8.69 -5.65
N TYR A 152 -0.89 9.64 -4.75
CA TYR A 152 -1.60 10.94 -4.69
C TYR A 152 -1.69 11.63 -6.06
N ASN A 153 -0.54 11.85 -6.72
CA ASN A 153 -0.50 12.48 -8.03
C ASN A 153 -1.14 11.61 -9.13
N SER A 154 -1.10 10.28 -8.97
CA SER A 154 -1.74 9.36 -9.93
C SER A 154 -3.26 9.37 -9.82
N ILE A 155 -3.82 9.70 -8.66
CA ILE A 155 -5.27 9.88 -8.47
C ILE A 155 -5.73 11.19 -9.13
N LEU A 156 -4.93 12.25 -9.00
CA LEU A 156 -5.25 13.58 -9.56
C LEU A 156 -4.90 13.76 -11.05
N SER A 157 -4.17 12.82 -11.65
CA SER A 157 -3.76 12.90 -13.05
C SER A 157 -4.77 12.26 -13.98
N ASP A 158 -4.96 12.83 -15.18
CA ASP A 158 -5.82 12.25 -16.23
C ASP A 158 -5.16 11.07 -16.98
N LYS A 159 -3.90 10.73 -16.67
CA LYS A 159 -3.20 9.59 -17.28
C LYS A 159 -3.86 8.27 -16.90
N ASN A 160 -3.74 7.24 -17.74
CA ASN A 160 -4.22 5.90 -17.39
C ASN A 160 -3.58 5.36 -16.11
N THR A 161 -4.38 4.69 -15.28
CA THR A 161 -3.94 4.08 -14.02
C THR A 161 -4.65 2.76 -13.77
N HIS A 162 -4.07 1.93 -12.88
CA HIS A 162 -4.73 0.75 -12.32
C HIS A 162 -5.41 1.03 -10.98
N LEU A 163 -5.37 2.28 -10.51
CA LEU A 163 -6.05 2.69 -9.29
C LEU A 163 -7.56 2.84 -9.52
N LYS A 164 -8.37 2.52 -8.51
CA LYS A 164 -9.80 2.86 -8.46
C LYS A 164 -10.00 4.35 -8.16
N ARG A 165 -9.46 5.22 -9.02
CA ARG A 165 -9.43 6.66 -8.79
C ARG A 165 -10.82 7.28 -8.72
N GLU A 166 -11.76 6.81 -9.55
CA GLU A 166 -13.11 7.38 -9.60
C GLU A 166 -13.84 7.11 -8.29
N GLU A 167 -13.73 5.88 -7.78
CA GLU A 167 -14.29 5.48 -6.48
C GLU A 167 -13.64 6.25 -5.32
N ILE A 168 -12.32 6.46 -5.38
CA ILE A 168 -11.63 7.33 -4.40
C ILE A 168 -12.19 8.75 -4.45
N ILE A 169 -12.29 9.36 -5.64
CA ILE A 169 -12.80 10.73 -5.77
C ILE A 169 -14.25 10.81 -5.27
N GLU A 170 -15.08 9.82 -5.58
CA GLU A 170 -16.45 9.71 -5.09
C GLU A 170 -16.53 9.57 -3.57
N TRP A 171 -15.65 8.79 -2.92
CA TRP A 171 -15.62 8.71 -1.45
C TRP A 171 -15.39 10.08 -0.81
N PHE A 172 -14.56 10.91 -1.43
CA PHE A 172 -14.31 12.28 -1.01
C PHE A 172 -15.34 13.27 -1.57
N GLY A 173 -16.33 12.83 -2.33
CA GLY A 173 -17.34 13.67 -2.98
C GLY A 173 -16.87 14.24 -4.31
N ASP A 174 -15.71 14.90 -4.32
CA ASP A 174 -15.09 15.41 -5.54
C ASP A 174 -13.56 15.59 -5.38
N ARG A 175 -12.92 16.02 -6.47
CA ARG A 175 -11.48 16.25 -6.53
C ARG A 175 -11.02 17.39 -5.63
N GLU A 176 -11.82 18.44 -5.46
CA GLU A 176 -11.46 19.60 -4.65
C GLU A 176 -11.45 19.21 -3.18
N ASN A 177 -12.45 18.46 -2.74
CA ASN A 177 -12.55 17.98 -1.37
C ASN A 177 -11.50 16.89 -1.08
N PHE A 178 -11.14 16.05 -2.05
CA PHE A 178 -9.98 15.17 -1.91
C PHE A 178 -8.70 15.95 -1.59
N ILE A 179 -8.41 17.01 -2.35
CA ILE A 179 -7.23 17.88 -2.11
C ILE A 179 -7.35 18.57 -0.75
N TYR A 180 -8.51 19.16 -0.44
CA TYR A 180 -8.77 19.85 0.82
C TYR A 180 -8.53 18.95 2.03
N CYS A 181 -9.09 17.73 2.05
CA CYS A 181 -8.89 16.79 3.16
C CYS A 181 -7.42 16.41 3.37
N HIS A 182 -6.64 16.25 2.29
CA HIS A 182 -5.21 15.98 2.39
C HIS A 182 -4.46 17.17 2.97
N GLN A 183 -4.76 18.38 2.50
CA GLN A 183 -4.12 19.61 2.97
C GLN A 183 -4.45 19.92 4.44
N GLU A 184 -5.70 19.72 4.87
CA GLU A 184 -6.08 19.89 6.28
C GLU A 184 -5.35 18.90 7.19
N LYS A 185 -5.26 17.62 6.79
CA LYS A 185 -4.52 16.62 7.57
C LYS A 185 -3.01 16.89 7.56
N PHE A 186 -2.46 17.38 6.45
CA PHE A 186 -1.07 17.81 6.37
C PHE A 186 -0.77 18.98 7.32
N LYS A 187 -1.62 20.01 7.38
CA LYS A 187 -1.47 21.13 8.31
C LYS A 187 -1.40 20.66 9.76
N ARG A 188 -2.31 19.75 10.16
CA ARG A 188 -2.32 19.15 11.51
C ARG A 188 -1.04 18.37 11.80
N LEU A 189 -0.59 17.54 10.86
CA LEU A 189 0.65 16.77 10.97
C LEU A 189 1.89 17.66 11.15
N VAL A 190 1.92 18.83 10.51
CA VAL A 190 3.05 19.77 10.61
C VAL A 190 2.96 20.65 11.86
N SER A 191 1.75 20.99 12.34
CA SER A 191 1.57 21.77 13.56
C SER A 191 1.83 20.98 14.84
N ASP A 192 1.47 19.69 14.88
CA ASP A 192 1.62 18.84 16.06
C ASP A 192 2.85 17.94 15.95
N SER A 193 4.00 18.44 16.42
CA SER A 193 5.26 17.67 16.49
C SER A 193 5.25 16.50 17.49
N SER A 194 4.12 16.21 18.13
CA SER A 194 3.97 15.24 19.22
C SER A 194 2.68 14.40 19.19
N ASP A 195 1.86 14.46 18.13
CA ASP A 195 0.57 13.75 18.11
C ASP A 195 0.76 12.20 18.00
N PRO A 196 0.43 11.42 19.04
CA PRO A 196 0.55 9.97 19.04
C PRO A 196 -0.52 9.27 18.19
N ASP A 197 -1.65 9.94 17.87
CA ASP A 197 -2.79 9.34 17.17
C ASP A 197 -2.57 9.22 15.65
N LEU A 198 -1.46 9.76 15.15
CA LEU A 198 -1.05 9.62 13.74
C LEU A 198 -0.42 8.27 13.43
N ASP A 199 -0.24 7.38 14.41
CA ASP A 199 0.26 6.03 14.17
C ASP A 199 -0.83 4.97 14.05
N LEU A 200 -1.58 5.05 12.94
CA LEU A 200 -2.54 4.03 12.53
C LEU A 200 -1.92 2.63 12.32
N THR A 201 -0.59 2.48 12.42
CA THR A 201 0.13 1.25 12.06
C THR A 201 1.11 0.70 13.08
N GLY A 202 1.38 1.43 14.17
CA GLY A 202 2.38 1.06 15.18
C GLY A 202 3.81 1.00 14.60
N LEU A 203 4.19 1.90 13.68
CA LEU A 203 5.46 1.87 12.94
C LEU A 203 6.39 3.05 13.20
#